data_AF-X1CPI3-F1
#
_entry.id   AF-X1CPI3-F1
#
_cell.length_a   1.000
_cell.length_b   1.000
_cell.length_c   1.000
_cell.angle_alpha   90.00
_cell.angle_beta   90.00
_cell.angle_gamma   90.00
#
_symmetry.space_group_name_H-M   'P 1'
#
loop_
_entity.id
_entity.type
_entity.pdbx_description
1 polymer ?
#
loop_
_entity_poly.entity_id
_entity_poly.type
_entity_poly.pdbx_seq_one_letter_code
_entity_poly.pdbx_strand_id
1 'polypeptide(L)'
;EAYEKAIKEQKIEAIAQPQIEVAQTDPVVFKVTVPLLPKVELGDYHHIQVTPEPVALTEDDVNAAIEQLRHGQATWEPVERPVGFDDLVVLDIESNIEDKPLINQKAVQYQVLHDLSFPVPGFAEQLPGMKRDEEKEFKLQFPLDFPRGELAGKESSFKVRVTEIKQEKLPELDDEFARGVNPDFKTLDSLRERVSADLKLRAEEKARIDFEEQVIEAVVDLTELEFPPILVELEINRLLNQRFQRLQRGNQGLDEYLRSINKTEEELREELHPLATKRVIHSLVLGKESVNF
;
A
#
# COMPACT_ATOMS: atom_id res chain seq x y z
N GLU A 1 34.73 25.29 19.49
CA GLU A 1 35.42 26.60 19.35
C GLU A 1 35.83 26.93 17.92
N ALA A 2 36.75 26.19 17.28
CA ALA A 2 37.20 26.50 15.90
C ALA A 2 36.05 26.53 14.86
N TYR A 3 35.10 25.59 14.98
CA TYR A 3 33.88 25.53 14.16
C TYR A 3 32.98 26.76 14.33
N GLU A 4 32.67 27.15 15.57
CA GLU A 4 31.80 28.29 15.87
C GLU A 4 32.39 29.60 15.39
N LYS A 5 33.73 29.74 15.45
CA LYS A 5 34.44 30.90 14.94
C LYS A 5 34.35 30.99 13.42
N ALA A 6 34.57 29.87 12.71
CA ALA A 6 34.48 29.81 11.25
C ALA A 6 33.05 30.13 10.73
N ILE A 7 32.01 29.62 11.40
CA ILE A 7 30.61 29.93 11.04
C ILE A 7 30.29 31.41 11.23
N LYS A 8 30.72 32.01 12.36
CA LYS A 8 30.49 33.44 12.62
C LYS A 8 31.26 34.34 11.65
N GLU A 9 32.50 33.99 11.31
CA GLU A 9 33.32 34.74 10.35
C GLU A 9 32.74 34.70 8.93
N GLN A 10 32.20 33.55 8.51
CA GLN A 10 31.62 33.37 7.17
C GLN A 10 30.11 33.68 7.10
N LYS A 11 29.47 34.06 8.22
CA LYS A 11 28.03 34.33 8.32
C LYS A 11 27.16 33.18 7.79
N ILE A 12 27.56 31.95 8.11
CA ILE A 12 26.85 30.75 7.66
C ILE A 12 25.67 30.48 8.60
N GLU A 13 24.46 30.37 8.05
CA GLU A 13 23.29 29.91 8.79
C GLU A 13 23.11 28.40 8.56
N ALA A 14 23.38 27.62 9.60
CA ALA A 14 23.29 26.16 9.56
C ALA A 14 21.89 25.70 10.00
N ILE A 15 21.30 24.77 9.25
CA ILE A 15 19.94 24.26 9.52
C ILE A 15 19.89 23.01 10.39
N ALA A 16 21.04 22.34 10.55
CA ALA A 16 21.18 21.13 11.35
C ALA A 16 22.60 21.03 11.93
N GLN A 17 22.80 20.08 12.84
CA GLN A 17 24.11 19.83 13.42
C GLN A 17 25.12 19.45 12.33
N PRO A 18 26.35 19.97 12.39
CA PRO A 18 27.39 19.66 11.41
C PRO A 18 27.86 18.21 11.55
N GLN A 19 28.26 17.60 10.44
CA GLN A 19 29.04 16.37 10.48
C GLN A 19 30.52 16.71 10.57
N ILE A 20 31.22 16.12 11.55
CA ILE A 20 32.65 16.33 11.77
C ILE A 20 33.39 15.02 11.50
N GLU A 21 34.29 15.05 10.53
CA GLU A 21 35.19 13.94 10.21
C GLU A 21 36.62 14.33 10.56
N VAL A 22 37.29 13.57 11.41
CA VAL A 22 38.69 13.81 11.75
C VAL A 22 39.57 13.10 10.72
N ALA A 23 40.21 13.88 9.85
CA ALA A 23 41.06 13.36 8.77
C ALA A 23 42.48 13.01 9.28
N GLN A 24 42.99 13.78 10.25
CA GLN A 24 44.31 13.57 10.83
C GLN A 24 44.29 14.05 12.28
N THR A 25 45.04 13.37 13.16
CA THR A 25 45.10 13.69 14.59
C THR A 25 46.40 14.38 15.01
N ASP A 26 47.43 14.38 14.16
CA ASP A 26 48.65 15.15 14.38
C ASP A 26 49.33 15.56 13.06
N PRO A 27 49.27 16.86 12.67
CA PRO A 27 48.43 17.89 13.29
C PRO A 27 46.94 17.56 13.13
N VAL A 28 46.10 18.04 14.05
CA VAL A 28 44.65 17.80 14.01
C VAL A 28 44.04 18.51 12.80
N VAL A 29 43.58 17.73 11.83
CA VAL A 29 42.83 18.18 10.65
C VAL A 29 41.47 17.51 10.69
N PHE A 30 40.41 18.31 10.71
CA PHE A 30 39.04 17.82 10.66
C PHE A 30 38.26 18.55 9.58
N LYS A 31 37.41 17.81 8.86
CA LYS A 31 36.49 18.31 7.86
C LYS A 31 35.13 18.48 8.53
N VAL A 32 34.52 19.64 8.34
CA VAL A 32 33.17 19.91 8.86
C VAL A 32 32.22 20.16 7.70
N THR A 33 31.21 19.30 7.56
CA THR A 33 30.14 19.48 6.57
C THR A 33 28.97 20.18 7.25
N VAL A 34 28.67 21.39 6.79
CA VAL A 34 27.61 22.24 7.36
C VAL A 34 26.43 22.27 6.41
N PRO A 35 25.24 21.80 6.82
CA PRO A 35 24.05 21.91 6.00
C PRO A 35 23.54 23.35 6.00
N LEU A 36 23.52 23.96 4.83
CA LEU A 36 23.07 25.35 4.61
C LEU A 36 21.55 25.43 4.43
N LEU A 37 20.99 26.62 4.58
CA LEU A 37 19.60 26.89 4.22
C LEU A 37 19.36 26.55 2.73
N PRO A 38 18.21 25.93 2.42
CA PRO A 38 17.82 25.68 1.03
C PRO A 38 17.60 27.02 0.31
N LYS A 39 18.06 27.09 -0.94
CA LYS A 39 17.71 28.16 -1.86
C LYS A 39 16.66 27.64 -2.82
N VAL A 40 15.61 28.42 -2.98
CA VAL A 40 14.49 28.13 -3.86
C VAL A 40 14.31 29.37 -4.71
N GLU A 41 14.35 29.28 -6.03
CA GLU A 41 14.04 30.40 -6.93
C GLU A 41 12.85 29.99 -7.80
N LEU A 42 11.67 30.49 -7.43
CA LEU A 42 10.43 30.22 -8.14
C LEU A 42 10.52 30.90 -9.52
N GLY A 43 10.33 30.13 -10.58
CA GLY A 43 10.17 30.66 -11.94
C GLY A 43 8.87 31.44 -12.10
N ASP A 44 8.48 31.72 -13.35
CA ASP A 44 7.21 32.41 -13.63
C ASP A 44 6.00 31.47 -13.57
N TYR A 45 5.62 31.10 -12.34
CA TYR A 45 4.53 30.17 -12.07
C TYR A 45 3.13 30.75 -12.35
N HIS A 46 3.00 32.07 -12.54
CA HIS A 46 1.71 32.73 -12.79
C HIS A 46 1.14 32.39 -14.18
N HIS A 47 1.96 31.87 -15.08
CA HIS A 47 1.56 31.45 -16.42
C HIS A 47 1.21 29.96 -16.51
N ILE A 48 1.31 29.21 -15.42
CA ILE A 48 0.93 27.79 -15.39
C ILE A 48 -0.58 27.68 -15.60
N GLN A 49 -0.97 26.93 -16.63
CA GLN A 49 -2.36 26.56 -16.89
C GLN A 49 -2.49 25.05 -16.75
N VAL A 50 -3.02 24.61 -15.62
CA VAL A 50 -3.50 23.23 -15.45
C VAL A 50 -5.01 23.27 -15.57
N THR A 51 -5.58 22.36 -16.37
CA THR A 51 -7.02 22.20 -16.49
C THR A 51 -7.47 21.02 -15.64
N PRO A 52 -8.40 21.19 -14.69
CA PRO A 52 -8.91 20.07 -13.93
C PRO A 52 -9.65 19.10 -14.86
N GLU A 53 -9.38 17.80 -14.69
CA GLU A 53 -10.13 16.77 -15.41
C GLU A 53 -11.57 16.72 -14.88
N PRO A 54 -12.57 16.65 -15.77
CA PRO A 54 -13.96 16.55 -15.33
C PRO A 54 -14.20 15.18 -14.69
N VAL A 55 -14.75 15.20 -13.48
CA VAL A 55 -15.23 13.98 -12.81
C VAL A 55 -16.53 13.53 -13.47
N ALA A 56 -16.46 12.46 -14.26
CA ALA A 56 -17.63 11.79 -14.81
C ALA A 56 -17.92 10.53 -14.00
N LEU A 57 -19.09 10.50 -13.34
CA LEU A 57 -19.61 9.29 -12.72
C LEU A 57 -20.70 8.73 -13.64
N THR A 58 -20.58 7.46 -14.01
CA THR A 58 -21.58 6.76 -14.80
C THR A 58 -22.55 5.99 -13.91
N GLU A 59 -23.70 5.59 -14.46
CA GLU A 59 -24.61 4.68 -13.74
C GLU A 59 -23.95 3.31 -13.49
N ASP A 60 -23.04 2.87 -14.36
CA ASP A 60 -22.31 1.62 -14.22
C ASP A 60 -21.38 1.64 -13.00
N ASP A 61 -20.77 2.78 -12.67
CA ASP A 61 -19.96 2.93 -11.46
C ASP A 61 -20.81 2.77 -10.19
N VAL A 62 -22.01 3.34 -10.20
CA VAL A 62 -22.97 3.22 -9.08
C VAL A 62 -23.46 1.78 -8.96
N ASN A 63 -23.80 1.14 -10.08
CA ASN A 63 -24.20 -0.27 -10.11
C ASN A 63 -23.09 -1.17 -9.57
N ALA A 64 -21.85 -0.98 -10.01
CA ALA A 64 -20.71 -1.75 -9.55
C ALA A 64 -20.51 -1.59 -8.03
N ALA A 65 -20.59 -0.36 -7.51
CA ALA A 65 -20.49 -0.13 -6.07
C ALA A 65 -21.62 -0.80 -5.27
N ILE A 66 -22.84 -0.82 -5.80
CA ILE A 66 -23.98 -1.50 -5.16
C ILE A 66 -23.80 -3.03 -5.19
N GLU A 67 -23.33 -3.59 -6.30
CA GLU A 67 -23.02 -5.02 -6.37
C GLU A 67 -21.91 -5.40 -5.36
N GLN A 68 -20.89 -4.56 -5.19
CA GLN A 68 -19.89 -4.78 -4.13
C GLN A 68 -20.51 -4.79 -2.72
N LEU A 69 -21.45 -3.87 -2.44
CA LEU A 69 -22.20 -3.88 -1.18
C LEU A 69 -23.06 -5.13 -1.04
N ARG A 70 -23.63 -5.62 -2.15
CA ARG A 70 -24.48 -6.81 -2.21
C ARG A 70 -23.71 -8.09 -1.91
N HIS A 71 -22.52 -8.25 -2.49
CA HIS A 71 -21.57 -9.31 -2.15
C HIS A 71 -21.15 -9.22 -0.66
N GLY A 72 -20.94 -8.02 -0.14
CA GLY A 72 -20.61 -7.81 1.28
C GLY A 72 -21.72 -8.22 2.27
N GLN A 73 -22.99 -8.24 1.83
CA GLN A 73 -24.15 -8.69 2.62
C GLN A 73 -24.59 -10.11 2.24
N ALA A 74 -23.83 -10.80 1.39
CA ALA A 74 -24.17 -12.15 0.98
C ALA A 74 -24.13 -13.12 2.15
N THR A 75 -24.99 -14.14 2.07
CA THR A 75 -25.01 -15.24 3.04
C THR A 75 -24.44 -16.49 2.39
N TRP A 76 -23.77 -17.33 3.18
CA TRP A 76 -23.20 -18.58 2.71
C TRP A 76 -24.11 -19.76 3.07
N GLU A 77 -24.75 -20.36 2.08
CA GLU A 77 -25.67 -21.49 2.28
C GLU A 77 -24.99 -22.82 1.90
N PRO A 78 -25.08 -23.88 2.74
CA PRO A 78 -24.55 -25.19 2.39
C PRO A 78 -25.22 -25.78 1.15
N VAL A 79 -24.42 -26.37 0.26
CA VAL A 79 -24.91 -27.00 -0.98
C VAL A 79 -24.34 -28.40 -1.19
N GLU A 80 -25.14 -29.28 -1.80
CA GLU A 80 -24.77 -30.66 -2.12
C GLU A 80 -24.46 -30.84 -3.61
N ARG A 81 -23.53 -30.02 -4.13
CA ARG A 81 -23.02 -30.10 -5.50
C ARG A 81 -21.48 -30.05 -5.51
N PRO A 82 -20.81 -30.45 -6.61
CA PRO A 82 -19.38 -30.27 -6.74
C PRO A 82 -18.98 -28.79 -6.58
N VAL A 83 -17.77 -28.57 -6.06
CA VAL A 83 -17.15 -27.25 -5.89
C VAL A 83 -17.13 -26.53 -7.25
N GLY A 84 -17.63 -25.31 -7.27
CA GLY A 84 -17.48 -24.37 -8.38
C GLY A 84 -16.56 -23.22 -7.99
N PHE A 85 -16.31 -22.33 -8.95
CA PHE A 85 -15.75 -21.02 -8.65
C PHE A 85 -16.77 -20.19 -7.87
N ASP A 86 -16.26 -19.24 -7.07
CA ASP A 86 -16.98 -18.35 -6.17
C ASP A 86 -17.63 -19.02 -4.94
N ASP A 87 -17.52 -20.35 -4.82
CA ASP A 87 -17.98 -21.08 -3.63
C ASP A 87 -17.02 -20.87 -2.44
N LEU A 88 -17.58 -20.90 -1.23
CA LEU A 88 -16.83 -20.97 0.02
C LEU A 88 -16.76 -22.42 0.47
N VAL A 89 -15.57 -22.98 0.49
CA VAL A 89 -15.32 -24.35 0.91
C VAL A 89 -14.63 -24.39 2.27
N VAL A 90 -15.03 -25.33 3.11
CA VAL A 90 -14.28 -25.68 4.33
C VAL A 90 -13.42 -26.87 3.97
N LEU A 91 -12.11 -26.71 4.08
CA LEU A 91 -11.16 -27.73 3.65
C LEU A 91 -10.03 -27.94 4.66
N ASP A 92 -9.54 -29.18 4.68
CA ASP A 92 -8.30 -29.55 5.37
C ASP A 92 -7.17 -29.47 4.35
N ILE A 93 -6.13 -28.69 4.64
CA ILE A 93 -4.96 -28.49 3.79
C ILE A 93 -3.74 -29.08 4.49
N GLU A 94 -3.12 -30.05 3.84
CA GLU A 94 -1.79 -30.54 4.21
C GLU A 94 -0.85 -30.28 3.03
N SER A 95 0.31 -29.66 3.29
CA SER A 95 1.33 -29.43 2.27
C SER A 95 2.71 -29.88 2.73
N ASN A 96 3.45 -30.51 1.81
CA ASN A 96 4.79 -31.03 2.07
C ASN A 96 5.77 -30.60 0.96
N ILE A 97 6.98 -30.20 1.35
CA ILE A 97 8.10 -29.94 0.44
C ILE A 97 9.22 -30.90 0.80
N GLU A 98 9.73 -31.67 -0.17
CA GLU A 98 10.84 -32.62 0.05
C GLU A 98 10.62 -33.51 1.30
N ASP A 99 9.39 -34.03 1.44
CA ASP A 99 8.93 -34.87 2.56
C ASP A 99 8.93 -34.19 3.95
N LYS A 100 9.02 -32.85 4.00
CA LYS A 100 8.85 -32.06 5.23
C LYS A 100 7.49 -31.34 5.23
N PRO A 101 6.71 -31.43 6.33
CA PRO A 101 5.44 -30.73 6.44
C PRO A 101 5.66 -29.22 6.52
N LEU A 102 4.98 -28.47 5.66
CA LEU A 102 5.01 -27.01 5.62
C LEU A 102 3.71 -26.43 6.18
N ILE A 103 2.56 -26.89 5.69
CA ILE A 103 1.23 -26.45 6.11
C ILE A 103 0.45 -27.67 6.59
N ASN A 104 -0.15 -27.55 7.77
CA ASN A 104 -1.16 -28.50 8.23
C ASN A 104 -2.24 -27.70 8.94
N GLN A 105 -3.29 -27.36 8.19
CA GLN A 105 -4.42 -26.60 8.69
C GLN A 105 -5.70 -27.38 8.43
N LYS A 106 -6.56 -27.45 9.44
CA LYS A 106 -7.84 -28.16 9.37
C LYS A 106 -8.99 -27.18 9.47
N ALA A 107 -10.10 -27.51 8.83
CA ALA A 107 -11.32 -26.70 8.78
C ALA A 107 -11.07 -25.25 8.35
N VAL A 108 -10.18 -25.04 7.37
CA VAL A 108 -9.90 -23.73 6.81
C VAL A 108 -11.04 -23.33 5.90
N GLN A 109 -11.59 -22.14 6.12
CA GLN A 109 -12.52 -21.52 5.19
C GLN A 109 -11.73 -20.90 4.04
N TYR A 110 -12.02 -21.35 2.82
CA TYR A 110 -11.33 -20.92 1.61
C TYR A 110 -12.35 -20.60 0.53
N GLN A 111 -12.29 -19.39 -0.02
CA GLN A 111 -13.15 -18.99 -1.14
C GLN A 111 -12.44 -19.35 -2.46
N VAL A 112 -13.13 -20.04 -3.36
CA VAL A 112 -12.55 -20.53 -4.62
C VAL A 112 -12.64 -19.43 -5.69
N LEU A 113 -11.74 -18.44 -5.61
CA LEU A 113 -11.62 -17.37 -6.60
C LEU A 113 -10.45 -17.61 -7.55
N HIS A 114 -10.57 -17.07 -8.77
CA HIS A 114 -9.46 -16.98 -9.70
C HIS A 114 -8.33 -16.12 -9.12
N ASP A 115 -7.09 -16.40 -9.50
CA ASP A 115 -5.90 -15.61 -9.16
C ASP A 115 -5.61 -15.42 -7.66
N LEU A 116 -6.24 -16.22 -6.79
CA LEU A 116 -5.89 -16.25 -5.37
C LEU A 116 -4.45 -16.75 -5.19
N SER A 117 -3.60 -15.89 -4.66
CA SER A 117 -2.20 -16.20 -4.39
C SER A 117 -1.99 -17.09 -3.15
N PHE A 118 -3.03 -17.22 -2.31
CA PHE A 118 -3.00 -18.07 -1.12
C PHE A 118 -3.65 -19.44 -1.43
N PRO A 119 -3.09 -20.57 -0.98
CA PRO A 119 -1.75 -20.72 -0.38
C PRO A 119 -0.61 -20.56 -1.38
N VAL A 120 -0.87 -20.85 -2.66
CA VAL A 120 0.04 -20.68 -3.80
C VAL A 120 -0.80 -20.41 -5.06
N PRO A 121 -0.35 -19.58 -6.01
CA PRO A 121 -1.04 -19.41 -7.28
C PRO A 121 -1.32 -20.76 -7.97
N GLY A 122 -2.51 -20.89 -8.55
CA GLY A 122 -2.98 -22.14 -9.18
C GLY A 122 -3.62 -23.14 -8.22
N PHE A 123 -3.60 -22.90 -6.90
CA PHE A 123 -4.27 -23.78 -5.92
C PHE A 123 -5.79 -23.78 -6.11
N ALA A 124 -6.41 -22.60 -6.24
CA ALA A 124 -7.85 -22.47 -6.41
C ALA A 124 -8.36 -23.22 -7.65
N GLU A 125 -7.58 -23.29 -8.73
CA GLU A 125 -7.93 -23.97 -9.98
C GLU A 125 -8.01 -25.49 -9.85
N GLN A 126 -7.41 -26.06 -8.79
CA GLN A 126 -7.44 -27.50 -8.54
C GLN A 126 -8.67 -27.97 -7.76
N LEU A 127 -9.44 -27.06 -7.17
CA LEU A 127 -10.59 -27.38 -6.34
C LEU A 127 -11.91 -27.63 -7.10
N PRO A 128 -12.21 -26.94 -8.22
CA PRO A 128 -13.43 -27.16 -8.98
C PRO A 128 -13.64 -28.63 -9.37
N GLY A 129 -14.88 -29.10 -9.23
CA GLY A 129 -15.29 -30.47 -9.52
C GLY A 129 -15.16 -31.46 -8.36
N MET A 130 -14.45 -31.11 -7.28
CA MET A 130 -14.39 -31.93 -6.06
C MET A 130 -15.76 -31.97 -5.37
N LYS A 131 -16.10 -33.11 -4.75
CA LYS A 131 -17.30 -33.27 -3.93
C LYS A 131 -16.97 -33.18 -2.43
N ARG A 132 -18.02 -33.06 -1.62
CA ARG A 132 -17.91 -33.17 -0.17
C ARG A 132 -17.27 -34.51 0.21
N ASP A 133 -16.39 -34.46 1.20
CA ASP A 133 -15.55 -35.56 1.71
C ASP A 133 -14.57 -36.17 0.70
N GLU A 134 -14.37 -35.54 -0.46
CA GLU A 134 -13.38 -35.97 -1.44
C GLU A 134 -11.98 -35.46 -1.07
N GLU A 135 -10.99 -36.35 -1.21
CA GLU A 135 -9.57 -36.04 -1.07
C GLU A 135 -8.94 -35.93 -2.46
N LYS A 136 -8.15 -34.88 -2.67
CA LYS A 136 -7.36 -34.71 -3.89
C LYS A 136 -5.93 -34.35 -3.52
N GLU A 137 -4.99 -34.94 -4.23
CA GLU A 137 -3.57 -34.63 -4.11
C GLU A 137 -3.07 -34.08 -5.43
N PHE A 138 -2.37 -32.95 -5.37
CA PHE A 138 -1.75 -32.32 -6.52
C PHE A 138 -0.46 -31.62 -6.12
N LYS A 139 0.37 -31.27 -7.10
CA LYS A 139 1.65 -30.60 -6.87
C LYS A 139 1.62 -29.22 -7.48
N LEU A 140 2.12 -28.23 -6.76
CA LEU A 140 2.27 -26.86 -7.25
C LEU A 140 3.66 -26.34 -6.89
N GLN A 141 4.18 -25.51 -7.78
CA GLN A 141 5.46 -24.84 -7.59
C GLN A 141 5.23 -23.46 -7.02
N PHE A 142 5.99 -23.10 -5.99
CA PHE A 142 5.99 -21.73 -5.48
C PHE A 142 6.62 -20.78 -6.50
N PRO A 143 6.04 -19.58 -6.70
CA PRO A 143 6.63 -18.55 -7.53
C PRO A 143 8.07 -18.21 -7.10
N LEU A 144 8.90 -17.77 -8.04
CA LEU A 144 10.29 -17.37 -7.77
C LEU A 144 10.38 -16.12 -6.88
N ASP A 145 9.34 -15.28 -6.92
CA ASP A 145 9.16 -14.06 -6.15
C ASP A 145 8.37 -14.27 -4.85
N PHE A 146 8.18 -15.52 -4.41
CA PHE A 146 7.41 -15.80 -3.20
C PHE A 146 8.05 -15.14 -1.96
N PRO A 147 7.27 -14.48 -1.07
CA PRO A 147 7.81 -13.72 0.07
C PRO A 147 8.68 -14.52 1.05
N ARG A 148 8.62 -15.86 1.03
CA ARG A 148 9.58 -16.70 1.75
C ARG A 148 10.59 -17.27 0.76
N GLY A 149 11.77 -16.65 0.69
CA GLY A 149 12.85 -17.07 -0.22
C GLY A 149 13.28 -18.54 -0.05
N GLU A 150 13.09 -19.12 1.13
CA GLU A 150 13.35 -20.55 1.39
C GLU A 150 12.38 -21.49 0.65
N LEU A 151 11.22 -20.99 0.24
CA LEU A 151 10.17 -21.73 -0.46
C LEU A 151 10.09 -21.38 -1.95
N ALA A 152 10.66 -20.23 -2.35
CA ALA A 152 10.63 -19.75 -3.73
C ALA A 152 11.19 -20.78 -4.73
N GLY A 153 10.43 -21.07 -5.78
CA GLY A 153 10.80 -22.03 -6.81
C GLY A 153 10.74 -23.51 -6.41
N LYS A 154 10.41 -23.85 -5.16
CA LYS A 154 10.27 -25.24 -4.72
C LYS A 154 8.91 -25.82 -5.09
N GLU A 155 8.88 -27.12 -5.39
CA GLU A 155 7.64 -27.87 -5.60
C GLU A 155 7.10 -28.38 -4.25
N SER A 156 5.82 -28.17 -3.99
CA SER A 156 5.10 -28.72 -2.83
C SER A 156 3.99 -29.64 -3.29
N SER A 157 3.87 -30.79 -2.64
CA SER A 157 2.63 -31.58 -2.72
C SER A 157 1.59 -30.95 -1.78
N PHE A 158 0.36 -30.88 -2.25
CA PHE A 158 -0.80 -30.43 -1.51
C PHE A 158 -1.79 -31.58 -1.49
N LYS A 159 -2.19 -31.99 -0.29
CA LYS A 159 -3.31 -32.87 -0.05
C LYS A 159 -4.45 -32.04 0.53
N VAL A 160 -5.56 -32.01 -0.18
CA VAL A 160 -6.75 -31.26 0.20
C VAL A 160 -7.92 -32.20 0.42
N ARG A 161 -8.72 -31.94 1.45
CA ARG A 161 -10.00 -32.61 1.68
C ARG A 161 -11.10 -31.59 1.86
N VAL A 162 -12.17 -31.70 1.08
CA VAL A 162 -13.33 -30.80 1.20
C VAL A 162 -14.30 -31.35 2.24
N THR A 163 -14.58 -30.60 3.28
CA THR A 163 -15.48 -31.00 4.39
C THR A 163 -16.88 -30.41 4.23
N GLU A 164 -16.96 -29.17 3.74
CA GLU A 164 -18.23 -28.47 3.52
C GLU A 164 -18.09 -27.57 2.29
N ILE A 165 -19.19 -27.41 1.54
CA ILE A 165 -19.28 -26.53 0.38
C ILE A 165 -20.46 -25.60 0.64
N LYS A 166 -20.22 -24.29 0.54
CA LYS A 166 -21.24 -23.26 0.65
C LYS A 166 -21.23 -22.41 -0.61
N GLN A 167 -22.42 -22.07 -1.07
CA GLN A 167 -22.59 -21.14 -2.17
C GLN A 167 -22.93 -19.75 -1.63
N GLU A 168 -22.41 -18.73 -2.30
CA GLU A 168 -22.78 -17.34 -2.04
C GLU A 168 -24.24 -17.12 -2.49
N LYS A 169 -25.09 -16.71 -1.54
CA LYS A 169 -26.45 -16.28 -1.81
C LYS A 169 -26.53 -14.77 -1.64
N LEU A 170 -26.58 -14.12 -2.79
CA LEU A 170 -26.77 -12.69 -2.87
C LEU A 170 -28.21 -12.33 -2.49
N PRO A 171 -28.42 -11.33 -1.61
CA PRO A 171 -29.74 -10.79 -1.39
C PRO A 171 -30.30 -10.18 -2.67
N GLU A 172 -31.63 -10.14 -2.79
CA GLU A 172 -32.29 -9.38 -3.85
C GLU A 172 -32.05 -7.89 -3.62
N LEU A 173 -31.88 -7.12 -4.70
CA LEU A 173 -31.71 -5.67 -4.61
C LEU A 173 -33.08 -5.02 -4.43
N ASP A 174 -33.52 -4.93 -3.18
CA ASP A 174 -34.79 -4.34 -2.77
C ASP A 174 -34.65 -3.40 -1.56
N ASP A 175 -35.79 -2.95 -1.03
CA ASP A 175 -35.83 -2.07 0.15
C ASP A 175 -35.36 -2.78 1.43
N GLU A 176 -35.42 -4.12 1.50
CA GLU A 176 -34.90 -4.87 2.64
C GLU A 176 -33.37 -4.92 2.60
N PHE A 177 -32.77 -5.11 1.42
CA PHE A 177 -31.32 -4.98 1.23
C PHE A 177 -30.81 -3.60 1.65
N ALA A 178 -31.49 -2.52 1.25
CA ALA A 178 -31.13 -1.16 1.63
C ALA A 178 -31.07 -0.98 3.16
N ARG A 179 -32.08 -1.50 3.88
CA ARG A 179 -32.13 -1.50 5.35
C ARG A 179 -31.07 -2.39 5.99
N GLY A 180 -30.75 -3.51 5.34
CA GLY A 180 -29.67 -4.42 5.76
C GLY A 180 -28.30 -3.75 5.70
N VAL A 181 -28.05 -2.92 4.67
CA VAL A 181 -26.81 -2.12 4.56
C VAL A 181 -26.76 -1.02 5.63
N ASN A 182 -27.84 -0.25 5.79
CA ASN A 182 -27.96 0.71 6.88
C ASN A 182 -29.46 0.95 7.19
N PRO A 183 -29.89 0.87 8.46
CA PRO A 183 -31.27 1.13 8.87
C PRO A 183 -31.84 2.50 8.45
N ASP A 184 -30.97 3.48 8.17
CA ASP A 184 -31.39 4.82 7.72
C ASP A 184 -31.90 4.84 6.27
N PHE A 185 -31.52 3.85 5.44
CA PHE A 185 -32.01 3.73 4.06
C PHE A 185 -33.34 2.99 4.04
N LYS A 186 -34.40 3.72 3.67
CA LYS A 186 -35.77 3.16 3.65
C LYS A 186 -36.10 2.43 2.35
N THR A 187 -35.44 2.82 1.26
CA THR A 187 -35.64 2.30 -0.09
C THR A 187 -34.32 2.06 -0.82
N LEU A 188 -34.33 1.18 -1.82
CA LEU A 188 -33.17 0.97 -2.69
C LEU A 188 -32.72 2.29 -3.34
N ASP A 189 -33.65 3.12 -3.82
CA ASP A 189 -33.33 4.41 -4.44
C ASP A 189 -32.55 5.33 -3.48
N SER A 190 -32.91 5.36 -2.19
CA SER A 190 -32.18 6.16 -1.19
C SER A 190 -30.73 5.68 -0.99
N LEU A 191 -30.50 4.37 -1.10
CA LEU A 191 -29.15 3.80 -1.11
C LEU A 191 -28.40 4.21 -2.37
N ARG A 192 -29.04 4.11 -3.56
CA ARG A 192 -28.43 4.50 -4.85
C ARG A 192 -28.00 5.96 -4.87
N GLU A 193 -28.88 6.87 -4.43
CA GLU A 193 -28.58 8.31 -4.32
C GLU A 193 -27.40 8.56 -3.39
N ARG A 194 -27.36 7.88 -2.23
CA ARG A 194 -26.26 8.04 -1.28
C ARG A 194 -24.93 7.50 -1.82
N VAL A 195 -24.94 6.33 -2.45
CA VAL A 195 -23.75 5.73 -3.08
C VAL A 195 -23.25 6.66 -4.19
N SER A 196 -24.13 7.17 -5.03
CA SER A 196 -23.78 8.13 -6.08
C SER A 196 -23.16 9.42 -5.50
N ALA A 197 -23.75 9.98 -4.44
CA ALA A 197 -23.22 11.16 -3.78
C ALA A 197 -21.84 10.92 -3.15
N ASP A 198 -21.63 9.76 -2.53
CA ASP A 198 -20.34 9.38 -1.92
C ASP A 198 -19.26 9.13 -2.98
N LEU A 199 -19.59 8.42 -4.06
CA LEU A 199 -18.69 8.22 -5.20
C LEU A 199 -18.31 9.55 -5.84
N LYS A 200 -19.27 10.46 -6.04
CA LYS A 200 -19.01 11.80 -6.56
C LYS A 200 -18.08 12.58 -5.64
N LEU A 201 -18.33 12.60 -4.34
CA LEU A 201 -17.49 13.32 -3.38
C LEU A 201 -16.06 12.77 -3.35
N ARG A 202 -15.89 11.44 -3.37
CA ARG A 202 -14.58 10.80 -3.44
C ARG A 202 -13.85 11.12 -4.75
N ALA A 203 -14.58 11.13 -5.86
CA ALA A 203 -14.01 11.43 -7.17
C ALA A 203 -13.65 12.91 -7.31
N GLU A 204 -14.46 13.83 -6.77
CA GLU A 204 -14.13 15.27 -6.67
C GLU A 204 -12.92 15.51 -5.77
N GLU A 205 -12.85 14.84 -4.62
CA GLU A 205 -11.70 14.91 -3.71
C GLU A 205 -10.42 14.42 -4.39
N LYS A 206 -10.51 13.27 -5.07
CA LYS A 206 -9.40 12.71 -5.84
C LYS A 206 -8.96 13.64 -6.95
N ALA A 207 -9.89 14.15 -7.77
CA ALA A 207 -9.57 15.09 -8.84
C ALA A 207 -8.94 16.37 -8.30
N ARG A 208 -9.37 16.87 -7.13
CA ARG A 208 -8.74 18.02 -6.48
C ARG A 208 -7.31 17.72 -6.05
N ILE A 209 -7.06 16.57 -5.40
CA ILE A 209 -5.72 16.16 -4.99
C ILE A 209 -4.81 15.97 -6.20
N ASP A 210 -5.29 15.28 -7.24
CA ASP A 210 -4.53 15.03 -8.47
C ASP A 210 -4.22 16.36 -9.18
N PHE A 211 -5.17 17.30 -9.21
CA PHE A 211 -4.97 18.65 -9.75
C PHE A 211 -3.94 19.45 -8.93
N GLU A 212 -4.04 19.45 -7.60
CA GLU A 212 -3.07 20.10 -6.71
C GLU A 212 -1.66 19.53 -6.94
N GLU A 213 -1.52 18.21 -7.10
CA GLU A 213 -0.25 17.57 -7.39
C GLU A 213 0.30 18.01 -8.76
N GLN A 214 -0.53 18.03 -9.81
CA GLN A 214 -0.14 18.52 -11.14
C GLN A 214 0.32 19.98 -11.14
N VAL A 215 -0.36 20.85 -10.38
CA VAL A 215 0.04 22.25 -10.25
C VAL A 215 1.39 22.35 -9.55
N ILE A 216 1.58 21.62 -8.45
CA ILE A 216 2.87 21.63 -7.72
C ILE A 216 3.99 21.10 -8.62
N GLU A 217 3.76 20.02 -9.36
CA GLU A 217 4.75 19.49 -10.31
C GLU A 217 5.12 20.51 -11.38
N ALA A 218 4.14 21.19 -11.98
CA ALA A 218 4.41 22.24 -12.95
C ALA A 218 5.20 23.42 -12.36
N VAL A 219 4.97 23.78 -11.09
CA VAL A 219 5.76 24.80 -10.38
C VAL A 219 7.18 24.30 -10.12
N VAL A 220 7.34 23.06 -9.69
CA VAL A 220 8.64 22.44 -9.41
C VAL A 220 9.50 22.42 -10.69
N ASP A 221 8.92 22.10 -11.84
CA ASP A 221 9.63 22.07 -13.13
C ASP A 221 10.18 23.44 -13.56
N LEU A 222 9.57 24.54 -13.08
CA LEU A 222 10.02 25.91 -13.35
C LEU A 222 10.92 26.47 -12.24
N THR A 223 11.16 25.73 -11.17
CA THR A 223 11.86 26.24 -9.98
C THR A 223 13.30 25.74 -9.94
N GLU A 224 14.24 26.66 -9.73
CA GLU A 224 15.62 26.30 -9.40
C GLU A 224 15.74 26.04 -7.89
N LEU A 225 16.19 24.84 -7.52
CA LEU A 225 16.24 24.36 -6.14
C LEU A 225 17.64 23.86 -5.77
N GLU A 226 18.25 24.48 -4.78
CA GLU A 226 19.46 23.99 -4.13
C GLU A 226 19.15 23.70 -2.67
N PHE A 227 19.27 22.44 -2.24
CA PHE A 227 19.06 22.08 -0.84
C PHE A 227 20.03 20.98 -0.39
N PRO A 228 20.39 20.95 0.91
CA PRO A 228 21.36 19.98 1.38
C PRO A 228 20.73 18.57 1.45
N PRO A 229 21.50 17.51 1.14
CA PRO A 229 21.00 16.13 1.10
C PRO A 229 20.48 15.64 2.47
N ILE A 230 20.92 16.26 3.57
CA ILE A 230 20.44 15.94 4.92
C ILE A 230 18.92 16.11 5.05
N LEU A 231 18.28 16.99 4.27
CA LEU A 231 16.83 17.13 4.30
C LEU A 231 16.11 15.88 3.78
N VAL A 232 16.68 15.24 2.76
CA VAL A 232 16.15 13.97 2.23
C VAL A 232 16.32 12.86 3.27
N GLU A 233 17.49 12.76 3.90
CA GLU A 233 17.75 11.78 4.96
C GLU A 233 16.79 11.93 6.16
N LEU A 234 16.49 13.17 6.56
CA LEU A 234 15.53 13.45 7.61
C LEU A 234 14.11 13.03 7.23
N GLU A 235 13.69 13.24 5.98
CA GLU A 235 12.38 12.79 5.51
C GLU A 235 12.30 11.27 5.37
N ILE A 236 13.36 10.60 4.91
CA ILE A 236 13.45 9.12 4.90
C ILE A 236 13.27 8.58 6.34
N ASN A 237 13.99 9.15 7.31
CA ASN A 237 13.87 8.76 8.71
C ASN A 237 12.44 8.97 9.24
N ARG A 238 11.80 10.08 8.87
CA ARG A 238 10.41 10.37 9.23
C ARG A 238 9.45 9.34 8.62
N LEU A 239 9.62 8.99 7.35
CA LEU A 239 8.82 7.98 6.65
C LEU A 239 8.95 6.60 7.30
N LEU A 240 10.18 6.19 7.64
CA LEU A 240 10.45 4.94 8.35
C LEU A 240 9.81 4.93 9.74
N ASN A 241 9.95 6.01 10.50
CA ASN A 241 9.34 6.14 11.83
C ASN A 241 7.79 6.07 11.76
N GLN A 242 7.18 6.69 10.75
CA GLN A 242 5.73 6.61 10.53
C GLN A 242 5.29 5.18 10.18
N ARG A 243 6.06 4.45 9.39
CA ARG A 243 5.81 3.03 9.10
C ARG A 243 5.95 2.19 10.38
N PHE A 244 7.01 2.40 11.14
CA PHE A 244 7.27 1.72 12.40
C PHE A 244 6.14 1.90 13.42
N GLN A 245 5.64 3.13 13.60
CA GLN A 245 4.52 3.39 14.50
C GLN A 245 3.23 2.64 14.10
N ARG A 246 3.00 2.40 12.81
CA ARG A 246 1.87 1.58 12.33
C ARG A 246 2.09 0.09 12.61
N LEU A 247 3.31 -0.40 12.37
CA LEU A 247 3.65 -1.81 12.59
C LEU A 247 3.62 -2.21 14.08
N GLN A 248 4.10 -1.33 14.98
CA GLN A 248 4.02 -1.55 16.42
C GLN A 248 2.58 -1.70 16.93
N ARG A 249 1.62 -0.99 16.33
CA ARG A 249 0.19 -1.14 16.66
C ARG A 249 -0.39 -2.49 16.21
N GLY A 250 0.28 -3.18 15.28
CA GLY A 250 -0.08 -4.51 14.77
C GLY A 250 0.73 -5.67 15.37
N ASN A 251 1.50 -5.45 16.44
CA ASN A 251 2.39 -6.46 17.07
C ASN A 251 3.46 -7.07 16.14
N GLN A 252 3.81 -6.43 15.03
CA GLN A 252 4.94 -6.86 14.19
C GLN A 252 6.18 -6.00 14.46
N GLY A 253 7.31 -6.65 14.75
CA GLY A 253 8.60 -5.96 14.87
C GLY A 253 9.14 -5.52 13.49
N LEU A 254 9.97 -4.47 13.46
CA LEU A 254 10.62 -4.00 12.22
C LEU A 254 11.41 -5.12 11.53
N ASP A 255 12.14 -5.92 12.30
CA ASP A 255 12.94 -7.05 11.79
C ASP A 255 12.06 -8.13 11.15
N GLU A 256 10.87 -8.39 11.71
CA GLU A 256 9.93 -9.36 11.14
C GLU A 256 9.29 -8.83 9.85
N TYR A 257 9.03 -7.52 9.80
CA TYR A 257 8.53 -6.87 8.58
C TYR A 257 9.60 -6.85 7.48
N LEU A 258 10.85 -6.50 7.80
CA LEU A 258 11.96 -6.55 6.84
C LEU A 258 12.19 -7.98 6.32
N ARG A 259 12.07 -8.99 7.19
CA ARG A 259 12.09 -10.41 6.79
C ARG A 259 10.88 -10.80 5.94
N SER A 260 9.69 -10.26 6.18
CA SER A 260 8.50 -10.61 5.41
C SER A 260 8.55 -10.09 3.97
N ILE A 261 9.25 -8.98 3.75
CA ILE A 261 9.45 -8.39 2.42
C ILE A 261 10.81 -8.75 1.80
N ASN A 262 11.64 -9.56 2.48
CA ASN A 262 13.02 -9.89 2.11
C ASN A 262 13.87 -8.67 1.73
N LYS A 263 13.76 -7.57 2.49
CA LYS A 263 14.56 -6.36 2.27
C LYS A 263 15.34 -6.01 3.51
N THR A 264 16.51 -5.44 3.30
CA THR A 264 17.29 -4.76 4.32
C THR A 264 16.73 -3.36 4.57
N GLU A 265 17.11 -2.75 5.70
CA GLU A 265 16.78 -1.35 5.96
C GLU A 265 17.38 -0.44 4.88
N GLU A 266 18.59 -0.73 4.41
CA GLU A 266 19.27 0.05 3.36
C GLU A 266 18.50 0.04 2.04
N GLU A 267 18.08 -1.13 1.55
CA GLU A 267 17.25 -1.24 0.35
C GLU A 267 15.92 -0.49 0.51
N LEU A 268 15.30 -0.57 1.69
CA LEU A 268 14.07 0.17 1.97
C LEU A 268 14.30 1.69 1.95
N ARG A 269 15.45 2.17 2.42
CA ARG A 269 15.83 3.59 2.35
C ARG A 269 16.04 4.04 0.91
N GLU A 270 16.71 3.22 0.09
CA GLU A 270 16.90 3.51 -1.34
C GLU A 270 15.56 3.61 -2.08
N GLU A 271 14.61 2.71 -1.80
CA GLU A 271 13.26 2.78 -2.36
C GLU A 271 12.48 4.03 -1.93
N LEU A 272 12.72 4.49 -0.69
CA LEU A 272 12.11 5.70 -0.16
C LEU A 272 12.78 6.98 -0.68
N HIS A 273 14.00 6.89 -1.21
CA HIS A 273 14.79 8.06 -1.58
C HIS A 273 14.11 8.94 -2.66
N PRO A 274 13.58 8.40 -3.78
CA PRO A 274 12.87 9.21 -4.76
C PRO A 274 11.63 9.90 -4.17
N LEU A 275 10.86 9.18 -3.36
CA LEU A 275 9.65 9.71 -2.71
C LEU A 275 10.00 10.80 -1.68
N ALA A 276 11.03 10.59 -0.87
CA ALA A 276 11.50 11.56 0.12
C ALA A 276 12.03 12.82 -0.58
N THR A 277 12.78 12.65 -1.67
CA THR A 277 13.28 13.78 -2.48
C THR A 277 12.12 14.61 -3.03
N LYS A 278 11.11 13.96 -3.63
CA LYS A 278 9.90 14.63 -4.13
C LYS A 278 9.18 15.41 -3.01
N ARG A 279 9.00 14.80 -1.84
CA ARG A 279 8.36 15.44 -0.68
C ARG A 279 9.11 16.65 -0.14
N VAL A 280 10.44 16.56 -0.06
CA VAL A 280 11.28 17.69 0.36
C VAL A 280 11.15 18.83 -0.65
N ILE A 281 11.24 18.54 -1.95
CA ILE A 281 11.08 19.54 -3.01
C ILE A 281 9.71 20.23 -2.91
N HIS A 282 8.62 19.45 -2.85
CA HIS A 282 7.26 20.00 -2.73
C HIS A 282 7.12 20.87 -1.48
N SER A 283 7.64 20.41 -0.34
CA SER A 283 7.61 21.16 0.92
C SER A 283 8.40 22.48 0.85
N LEU A 284 9.52 22.51 0.14
CA LEU A 284 10.34 23.72 -0.03
C LEU A 284 9.67 24.74 -0.95
N VAL A 285 9.07 24.27 -2.05
CA VAL A 285 8.32 25.11 -2.99
C VAL A 285 7.11 25.74 -2.31
N LEU A 286 6.26 24.92 -1.67
CA LEU A 286 5.09 25.38 -0.94
C LEU A 286 5.46 26.27 0.27
N GLY A 287 6.56 25.95 0.95
CA GLY A 287 7.06 26.74 2.07
C GLY A 287 7.50 28.15 1.67
N LYS A 288 8.04 28.33 0.46
CA LYS A 288 8.41 29.66 -0.06
C LYS A 288 7.18 30.48 -0.49
N GLU A 289 6.19 29.84 -1.10
CA GLU A 289 4.88 30.47 -1.42
C GLU A 289 4.18 30.96 -0.15
N SER A 290 4.10 30.11 0.90
CA SER A 290 3.39 30.44 2.15
C SER A 290 4.06 31.50 3.03
N VAL A 291 5.31 31.89 2.73
CA VAL A 291 6.00 33.04 3.36
C VAL A 291 5.78 34.34 2.57
N ASN A 292 5.33 34.25 1.30
CA ASN A 292 5.12 35.40 0.41
C ASN A 292 3.66 35.88 0.34
N PHE A 293 2.73 35.24 1.05
CA PHE A 293 1.34 35.70 1.28
C PHE A 293 1.16 36.24 2.71
#